data_AF-A0A1F2TP25-F1
#
_entry.id   AF-A0A1F2TP25-F1
#
_cell.length_a   1.000
_cell.length_b   1.000
_cell.length_c   1.000
_cell.angle_alpha   90.00
_cell.angle_beta   90.00
_cell.angle_gamma   90.00
#
_symmetry.space_group_name_H-M   'P 1'
#
loop_
_entity.id
_entity.type
_entity.pdbx_description
1 polymer ?
#
loop_
_entity_poly.entity_id
_entity_poly.type
_entity_poly.pdbx_seq_one_letter_code
_entity_poly.pdbx_strand_id
1 'polypeptide(L)'
;MLYSWNQPWINHAYTNLQLTLFGVGCVGWVIAYYFVARMIRRRQFVEIPWGAVVANIAWEFVWGFIYGSDMGFLFTLGYALWCIQDVFIAYSLFKYGRKQLVNRAVATYFTPAASCAIVAWGVMIYFFVEGHYDTGYGANSGYILNVMMSALYIELVLRHDIRDFSAVVAWSKGAGTALLSVFNFMVKPDMPFLLTLCLVTLLLDITYVAVFYARRRAAAAVPAGVPA
;
A
#
# COMPACT_ATOMS: atom_id res chain seq x y z
N MET A 1 -20.32 6.21 -4.68
CA MET A 1 -21.02 7.30 -3.98
C MET A 1 -20.13 8.52 -4.10
N LEU A 2 -20.60 9.69 -4.50
CA LEU A 2 -19.75 10.89 -4.43
C LEU A 2 -19.54 11.30 -2.97
N TYR A 3 -18.41 11.92 -2.67
CA TYR A 3 -18.08 12.37 -1.32
C TYR A 3 -19.20 13.29 -0.82
N SER A 4 -19.72 12.98 0.37
CA SER A 4 -20.81 13.74 0.98
C SER A 4 -20.60 13.88 2.48
N TRP A 5 -20.77 15.10 2.96
CA TRP A 5 -20.78 15.41 4.40
C TRP A 5 -22.00 14.84 5.13
N ASN A 6 -23.00 14.32 4.41
CA ASN A 6 -24.24 13.78 4.98
C ASN A 6 -24.20 12.24 5.16
N GLN A 7 -23.02 11.62 5.13
CA GLN A 7 -22.87 10.19 5.43
C GLN A 7 -23.01 9.93 6.95
N PRO A 8 -23.59 8.78 7.37
CA PRO A 8 -23.51 8.38 8.77
C PRO A 8 -22.04 8.20 9.18
N TRP A 9 -21.73 8.44 10.46
CA TRP A 9 -20.37 8.27 10.98
C TRP A 9 -19.82 6.87 10.74
N ILE A 10 -20.63 5.85 11.02
CA ILE A 10 -20.36 4.44 10.76
C ILE A 10 -21.63 3.85 10.14
N ASN A 11 -21.49 3.10 9.06
CA ASN A 11 -22.59 2.36 8.46
C ASN A 11 -22.77 1.01 9.17
N HIS A 12 -23.89 0.85 9.88
CA HIS A 12 -24.22 -0.37 10.62
C HIS A 12 -24.78 -1.51 9.76
N ALA A 13 -24.81 -1.35 8.42
CA ALA A 13 -24.95 -2.49 7.51
C ALA A 13 -23.78 -3.48 7.65
N TYR A 14 -22.64 -3.02 8.16
CA TYR A 14 -21.50 -3.83 8.53
C TYR A 14 -21.60 -4.26 9.99
N THR A 15 -21.35 -5.55 10.26
CA THR A 15 -21.33 -6.10 11.61
C THR A 15 -20.15 -5.56 12.42
N ASN A 16 -20.26 -5.58 13.75
CA ASN A 16 -19.16 -5.17 14.63
C ASN A 16 -17.88 -5.98 14.39
N LEU A 17 -18.00 -7.27 14.05
CA LEU A 17 -16.84 -8.10 13.72
C LEU A 17 -16.15 -7.62 12.43
N GLN A 18 -16.92 -7.34 11.37
CA GLN A 18 -16.38 -6.82 10.11
C GLN A 18 -15.67 -5.47 10.32
N LEU A 19 -16.32 -4.52 10.99
CA LEU A 19 -15.73 -3.21 11.29
C LEU A 19 -14.47 -3.34 12.17
N THR A 20 -14.46 -4.27 13.13
CA THR A 20 -13.30 -4.54 13.98
C THR A 20 -12.14 -5.11 13.16
N LEU A 21 -12.39 -6.10 12.31
CA LEU A 21 -11.38 -6.67 11.42
C LEU A 21 -10.77 -5.61 10.50
N PHE A 22 -11.61 -4.75 9.91
CA PHE A 22 -11.17 -3.65 9.08
C PHE A 22 -10.30 -2.66 9.87
N GLY A 23 -10.80 -2.20 11.02
CA GLY A 23 -10.10 -1.25 11.88
C GLY A 23 -8.76 -1.76 12.40
N VAL A 24 -8.66 -3.01 12.83
CA VAL A 24 -7.39 -3.62 13.27
C VAL A 24 -6.44 -3.81 12.08
N GLY A 25 -6.96 -4.20 10.91
CA GLY A 25 -6.19 -4.26 9.67
C GLY A 25 -5.56 -2.91 9.32
N CYS A 26 -6.36 -1.84 9.42
CA CYS A 26 -5.94 -0.45 9.28
C CYS A 26 -4.81 -0.07 10.27
N VAL A 27 -4.91 -0.48 11.54
CA VAL A 27 -3.84 -0.23 12.53
C VAL A 27 -2.51 -0.87 12.11
N GLY A 28 -2.52 -2.07 11.53
CA GLY A 28 -1.32 -2.72 10.99
C GLY A 28 -0.60 -1.86 9.94
N TRP A 29 -1.37 -1.21 9.07
CA TRP A 29 -0.86 -0.25 8.09
C TRP A 29 -0.40 1.07 8.69
N VAL A 30 -1.08 1.60 9.71
CA VAL A 30 -0.61 2.78 10.45
C VAL A 30 0.77 2.52 11.07
N ILE A 31 0.95 1.35 11.68
CA ILE A 31 2.26 0.93 12.22
C ILE A 31 3.29 0.83 11.09
N ALA A 32 2.93 0.24 9.95
CA ALA A 32 3.82 0.15 8.79
C ALA A 32 4.27 1.54 8.34
N TYR A 33 3.34 2.46 8.11
CA TYR A 33 3.64 3.82 7.64
C TYR A 33 4.48 4.62 8.62
N TYR A 34 4.23 4.50 9.92
CA TYR A 34 5.07 5.13 10.93
C TYR A 34 6.54 4.66 10.81
N PHE A 35 6.75 3.36 10.69
CA PHE A 35 8.11 2.80 10.55
C PHE A 35 8.75 3.14 9.20
N VAL A 36 7.98 3.13 8.10
CA VAL A 36 8.43 3.62 6.79
C VAL A 36 8.91 5.07 6.92
N ALA A 37 8.11 5.97 7.50
CA ALA A 37 8.46 7.37 7.64
C ALA A 37 9.69 7.58 8.54
N ARG A 38 9.83 6.77 9.59
CA ARG A 38 11.02 6.75 10.45
C ARG A 38 12.26 6.27 9.68
N MET A 39 12.14 5.22 8.85
CA MET A 39 13.25 4.68 8.07
C MET A 39 13.67 5.61 6.94
N ILE A 40 12.72 6.24 6.25
CA ILE A 40 13.00 7.29 5.26
C ILE A 40 13.86 8.39 5.87
N ARG A 41 13.52 8.88 7.08
CA ARG A 41 14.31 9.92 7.76
C ARG A 41 15.71 9.44 8.16
N ARG A 42 15.86 8.17 8.55
CA ARG A 42 17.14 7.62 9.02
C ARG A 42 18.08 7.15 7.90
N ARG A 43 17.52 6.53 6.85
CA ARG A 43 18.25 5.88 5.77
C ARG A 43 18.21 6.66 4.46
N GLN A 44 17.31 7.64 4.34
CA GLN A 44 17.08 8.37 3.10
C GLN A 44 16.79 7.43 1.91
N PHE A 45 16.08 6.34 2.20
CA PHE A 45 15.62 5.34 1.24
C PHE A 45 14.13 5.11 1.51
N VAL A 46 13.34 5.02 0.45
CA VAL A 46 11.91 4.71 0.53
C VAL A 46 11.78 3.21 0.33
N GLU A 47 11.42 2.47 1.37
CA GLU A 47 11.30 1.00 1.26
C GLU A 47 10.05 0.55 0.49
N ILE A 48 9.04 1.43 0.38
CA ILE A 48 7.87 1.19 -0.47
C ILE A 48 8.30 1.33 -1.95
N PRO A 49 8.04 0.33 -2.81
CA PRO A 49 8.35 0.43 -4.23
C PRO A 49 7.70 1.64 -4.90
N TRP A 50 8.46 2.35 -5.75
CA TRP A 50 8.03 3.63 -6.33
C TRP A 50 6.70 3.53 -7.09
N GLY A 51 6.51 2.43 -7.85
CA GLY A 51 5.28 2.19 -8.60
C GLY A 51 4.06 2.03 -7.71
N ALA A 52 4.24 1.49 -6.50
CA ALA A 52 3.18 1.40 -5.50
C ALA A 52 2.89 2.76 -4.87
N VAL A 53 3.90 3.55 -4.55
CA VAL A 53 3.70 4.90 -3.96
C VAL A 53 2.88 5.80 -4.89
N VAL A 54 3.20 5.84 -6.18
CA VAL A 54 2.48 6.70 -7.14
C VAL A 54 1.02 6.28 -7.34
N ALA A 55 0.75 4.97 -7.27
CA ALA A 55 -0.61 4.46 -7.36
C ALA A 55 -1.38 4.69 -6.05
N ASN A 56 -0.74 4.49 -4.90
CA ASN A 56 -1.40 4.60 -3.59
C ASN A 56 -1.85 6.03 -3.30
N ILE A 57 -1.00 7.03 -3.53
CA ILE A 57 -1.40 8.43 -3.32
C ILE A 57 -2.57 8.84 -4.22
N ALA A 58 -2.61 8.32 -5.46
CA ALA A 58 -3.72 8.56 -6.37
C ALA A 58 -5.01 7.89 -5.88
N TRP A 59 -4.91 6.67 -5.36
CA TRP A 59 -6.03 5.93 -4.80
C TRP A 59 -6.62 6.61 -3.56
N GLU A 60 -5.77 7.01 -2.61
CA GLU A 60 -6.19 7.72 -1.40
C GLU A 60 -6.80 9.08 -1.73
N PHE A 61 -6.31 9.75 -2.77
CA PHE A 61 -6.92 10.99 -3.24
C PHE A 61 -8.34 10.77 -3.79
N VAL A 62 -8.51 9.78 -4.68
CA VAL A 62 -9.82 9.49 -5.30
C VAL A 62 -10.83 9.03 -4.25
N TRP A 63 -10.45 8.11 -3.37
CA TRP A 63 -11.36 7.59 -2.35
C TRP A 63 -11.53 8.53 -1.14
N GLY A 64 -10.52 9.32 -0.78
CA GLY A 64 -10.60 10.25 0.35
C GLY A 64 -11.32 11.56 0.03
N PHE A 65 -11.25 12.05 -1.22
CA PHE A 65 -11.73 13.40 -1.57
C PHE A 65 -12.78 13.44 -2.70
N ILE A 66 -12.92 12.38 -3.51
CA ILE A 66 -13.89 12.37 -4.64
C ILE A 66 -15.12 11.50 -4.32
N TYR A 67 -14.93 10.25 -3.89
CA TYR A 67 -16.04 9.31 -3.67
C TYR A 67 -16.38 9.07 -2.18
N GLY A 68 -15.40 8.79 -1.35
CA GLY A 68 -15.65 8.31 0.01
C GLY A 68 -16.14 6.86 0.08
N SER A 69 -16.19 6.35 1.30
CA SER A 69 -16.54 4.98 1.63
C SER A 69 -18.01 4.83 2.01
N ASP A 70 -18.67 3.80 1.50
CA ASP A 70 -20.00 3.38 1.96
C ASP A 70 -20.00 2.79 3.38
N MET A 71 -18.83 2.54 3.99
CA MET A 71 -18.69 2.15 5.40
C MET A 71 -18.96 3.30 6.37
N GLY A 72 -19.06 4.54 5.87
CA GLY A 72 -19.39 5.72 6.65
C GLY A 72 -18.27 6.77 6.67
N PHE A 73 -18.62 7.95 7.18
CA PHE A 73 -17.77 9.14 7.16
C PHE A 73 -16.42 8.91 7.88
N LEU A 74 -16.40 8.10 8.94
CA LEU A 74 -15.16 7.78 9.67
C LEU A 74 -14.11 7.14 8.76
N PHE A 75 -14.52 6.22 7.88
CA PHE A 75 -13.61 5.51 6.98
C PHE A 75 -13.16 6.40 5.83
N THR A 76 -14.07 7.22 5.29
CA THR A 76 -13.75 8.27 4.32
C THR A 76 -12.69 9.24 4.89
N LEU A 77 -12.87 9.69 6.12
CA LEU A 77 -11.90 10.54 6.81
C LEU A 77 -10.56 9.82 6.99
N GLY A 78 -10.60 8.52 7.27
CA GLY A 78 -9.42 7.66 7.30
C GLY A 78 -8.60 7.74 6.00
N TYR A 79 -9.23 7.58 4.84
CA TYR A 79 -8.58 7.71 3.53
C TYR A 79 -7.99 9.11 3.32
N ALA A 80 -8.73 10.17 3.66
CA ALA A 80 -8.22 11.54 3.54
C ALA A 80 -6.99 11.79 4.43
N LEU A 81 -6.98 11.26 5.67
CA LEU A 81 -5.83 11.34 6.57
C LEU A 81 -4.65 10.50 6.05
N TRP A 82 -4.91 9.35 5.45
CA TRP A 82 -3.89 8.53 4.80
C TRP A 82 -3.26 9.25 3.61
N CYS A 83 -4.06 9.93 2.80
CA CYS A 83 -3.56 10.74 1.70
C CYS A 83 -2.54 11.79 2.17
N ILE A 84 -2.72 12.38 3.37
CA ILE A 84 -1.74 13.33 3.94
C ILE A 84 -0.42 12.62 4.26
N GLN A 85 -0.48 11.42 4.84
CA GLN A 85 0.70 10.60 5.09
C GLN A 85 1.40 10.20 3.77
N ASP A 86 0.63 9.94 2.73
CA ASP A 86 1.12 9.62 1.40
C ASP A 86 1.80 10.81 0.72
N VAL A 87 1.35 12.04 0.95
CA VAL A 87 2.06 13.24 0.48
C VAL A 87 3.51 13.27 1.01
N PHE A 88 3.72 12.91 2.27
CA PHE A 88 5.07 12.82 2.84
C PHE A 88 5.91 11.71 2.16
N ILE A 89 5.30 10.55 1.89
CA ILE A 89 6.00 9.41 1.25
C ILE A 89 6.29 9.72 -0.22
N ALA A 90 5.35 10.33 -0.95
CA ALA A 90 5.51 10.77 -2.33
C ALA A 90 6.56 11.87 -2.44
N TYR A 91 6.58 12.86 -1.53
CA TYR A 91 7.67 13.84 -1.45
C TYR A 91 9.03 13.15 -1.27
N SER A 92 9.08 12.19 -0.35
CA SER A 92 10.29 11.39 -0.10
C SER A 92 10.68 10.54 -1.31
N LEU A 93 9.70 10.07 -2.09
CA LEU A 93 9.93 9.36 -3.34
C LEU A 93 10.56 10.27 -4.40
N PHE A 94 10.06 11.49 -4.60
CA PHE A 94 10.69 12.43 -5.53
C PHE A 94 12.13 12.78 -5.12
N LYS A 95 12.41 12.81 -3.81
CA LYS A 95 13.74 13.11 -3.27
C LYS A 95 14.72 11.92 -3.31
N TYR A 96 14.24 10.71 -2.99
CA TYR A 96 15.09 9.54 -2.75
C TYR A 96 14.79 8.33 -3.65
N GLY A 97 13.64 8.31 -4.32
CA GLY A 97 13.14 7.16 -5.10
C GLY A 97 14.02 6.74 -6.26
N ARG A 98 14.86 7.65 -6.80
CA ARG A 98 15.89 7.30 -7.79
C ARG A 98 16.87 6.23 -7.29
N LYS A 99 17.07 6.11 -5.96
CA LYS A 99 17.91 5.07 -5.35
C LYS A 99 17.34 3.66 -5.53
N GLN A 100 16.05 3.52 -5.85
CA GLN A 100 15.46 2.21 -6.16
C GLN A 100 15.84 1.71 -7.56
N LEU A 101 16.30 2.61 -8.44
CA LEU A 101 16.63 2.29 -9.82
C LEU A 101 18.12 1.94 -9.96
N VAL A 102 18.39 0.83 -10.63
CA VAL A 102 19.77 0.39 -10.94
C VAL A 102 20.32 1.13 -12.16
N ASN A 103 19.48 1.38 -13.16
CA ASN A 103 19.90 2.02 -14.41
C ASN A 103 19.82 3.56 -14.31
N ARG A 104 20.99 4.21 -14.42
CA ARG A 104 21.13 5.67 -14.35
C ARG A 104 20.42 6.42 -15.48
N ALA A 105 20.33 5.85 -16.67
CA ALA A 105 19.61 6.46 -17.79
C ALA A 105 18.10 6.54 -17.49
N VAL A 106 17.54 5.48 -16.90
CA VAL A 106 16.13 5.47 -16.45
C VAL A 106 15.91 6.46 -15.30
N ALA A 107 16.87 6.58 -14.39
CA ALA A 107 16.77 7.49 -13.25
C ALA A 107 16.67 8.98 -13.64
N THR A 108 17.14 9.37 -14.82
CA THR A 108 16.99 10.73 -15.36
C THR A 108 15.52 11.08 -15.61
N TYR A 109 14.72 10.12 -16.07
CA TYR A 109 13.30 10.29 -16.37
C TYR A 109 12.38 9.99 -15.19
N PHE A 110 12.93 9.66 -14.03
CA PHE A 110 12.15 9.19 -12.88
C PHE A 110 11.09 10.21 -12.43
N THR A 111 11.47 11.47 -12.25
CA THR A 111 10.56 12.52 -11.78
C THR A 111 9.37 12.75 -12.73
N PRO A 112 9.57 13.02 -14.03
CA PRO A 112 8.44 13.17 -14.94
C PRO A 112 7.61 11.88 -15.06
N ALA A 113 8.24 10.70 -15.11
CA ALA A 113 7.52 9.43 -15.17
C ALA A 113 6.64 9.19 -13.93
N ALA A 114 7.17 9.46 -12.72
CA ALA A 114 6.43 9.33 -11.48
C ALA A 114 5.25 10.31 -11.42
N SER A 115 5.45 11.57 -11.82
CA SER A 115 4.37 12.56 -11.87
C SER A 115 3.27 12.17 -12.86
N CYS A 116 3.64 11.75 -14.07
CA CYS A 116 2.69 11.24 -15.06
C CYS A 116 1.96 10.00 -14.55
N ALA A 117 2.65 9.10 -13.85
CA ALA A 117 2.04 7.90 -13.28
C ALA A 117 1.00 8.24 -12.20
N ILE A 118 1.25 9.21 -11.31
CA ILE A 118 0.26 9.64 -10.31
C ILE A 118 -1.02 10.12 -11.00
N VAL A 119 -0.90 10.98 -12.01
CA VAL A 119 -2.05 11.50 -12.76
C VAL A 119 -2.77 10.38 -13.50
N ALA A 120 -2.02 9.50 -14.18
CA ALA A 120 -2.59 8.37 -14.91
C ALA A 120 -3.35 7.42 -13.99
N TRP A 121 -2.78 7.06 -12.83
CA TRP A 121 -3.47 6.25 -11.83
C TRP A 121 -4.73 6.94 -11.30
N GLY A 122 -4.68 8.25 -11.01
CA GLY A 122 -5.84 8.99 -10.54
C GLY A 122 -6.99 8.96 -11.55
N VAL A 123 -6.69 9.21 -12.83
CA VAL A 123 -7.68 9.15 -13.91
C VAL A 123 -8.22 7.74 -14.12
N MET A 124 -7.36 6.72 -14.13
CA MET A 124 -7.77 5.32 -14.28
C MET A 124 -8.67 4.88 -13.12
N ILE A 125 -8.30 5.19 -11.88
CA ILE A 125 -9.10 4.82 -10.69
C ILE A 125 -10.43 5.57 -10.72
N TYR A 126 -10.44 6.87 -11.05
CA TYR A 126 -11.68 7.64 -11.21
C TYR A 126 -12.65 6.96 -12.19
N PHE A 127 -12.21 6.64 -13.41
CA PHE A 127 -13.07 5.98 -14.40
C PHE A 127 -13.38 4.53 -14.04
N PHE A 128 -12.52 3.84 -13.29
CA PHE A 128 -12.80 2.51 -12.76
C PHE A 128 -13.97 2.54 -11.77
N VAL A 129 -14.03 3.57 -10.90
CA VAL A 129 -15.13 3.78 -9.96
C VAL A 129 -16.40 4.25 -10.66
N GLU A 130 -16.32 5.23 -11.57
CA GLU A 130 -17.48 5.66 -12.40
C GLU A 130 -18.06 4.50 -13.22
N GLY A 131 -17.20 3.62 -13.75
CA GLY A 131 -17.62 2.43 -14.48
C GLY A 131 -18.24 1.32 -13.62
N HIS A 132 -18.39 1.55 -12.30
CA HIS A 132 -18.91 0.59 -11.33
C HIS A 132 -18.11 -0.72 -11.26
N TYR A 133 -16.81 -0.67 -11.58
CA TYR A 133 -15.91 -1.82 -11.46
C TYR A 133 -15.33 -1.98 -10.05
N ASP A 134 -15.54 -1.00 -9.16
CA ASP A 134 -15.13 -1.07 -7.77
C ASP A 134 -16.31 -1.33 -6.81
N THR A 135 -15.96 -1.75 -5.61
CA THR A 135 -16.86 -1.78 -4.46
C THR A 135 -17.11 -0.36 -3.92
N GLY A 136 -18.15 -0.17 -3.11
CA GLY A 136 -18.46 1.14 -2.52
C GLY A 136 -17.44 1.64 -1.49
N TYR A 137 -16.38 0.90 -1.22
CA TYR A 137 -15.29 1.30 -0.32
C TYR A 137 -13.89 1.09 -0.93
N GLY A 138 -13.78 0.86 -2.23
CA GLY A 138 -12.50 0.84 -2.97
C GLY A 138 -11.69 -0.45 -2.90
N ALA A 139 -12.30 -1.57 -2.50
CA ALA A 139 -11.62 -2.85 -2.37
C ALA A 139 -10.93 -3.34 -3.65
N ASN A 140 -11.57 -3.23 -4.81
CA ASN A 140 -11.01 -3.81 -6.04
C ASN A 140 -9.77 -3.03 -6.48
N SER A 141 -9.87 -1.72 -6.62
CA SER A 141 -8.70 -0.91 -6.98
C SER A 141 -7.62 -0.99 -5.89
N GLY A 142 -8.00 -0.95 -4.61
CA GLY A 142 -7.04 -1.07 -3.50
C GLY A 142 -6.29 -2.40 -3.51
N TYR A 143 -6.96 -3.51 -3.82
CA TYR A 143 -6.32 -4.82 -3.91
C TYR A 143 -5.51 -5.02 -5.20
N ILE A 144 -5.91 -4.43 -6.33
CA ILE A 144 -5.06 -4.39 -7.54
C ILE A 144 -3.72 -3.72 -7.20
N LEU A 145 -3.78 -2.59 -6.49
CA LEU A 145 -2.60 -1.86 -6.03
C LEU A 145 -1.79 -2.69 -5.02
N ASN A 146 -2.44 -3.39 -4.09
CA ASN A 146 -1.74 -4.22 -3.10
C ASN A 146 -1.06 -5.45 -3.71
N VAL A 147 -1.63 -6.10 -4.73
CA VAL A 147 -0.96 -7.17 -5.47
C VAL A 147 0.32 -6.63 -6.10
N MET A 148 0.23 -5.51 -6.82
CA MET A 148 1.39 -4.85 -7.41
C MET A 148 2.43 -4.46 -6.36
N MET A 149 2.00 -3.82 -5.26
CA MET A 149 2.89 -3.40 -4.17
C MET A 149 3.63 -4.58 -3.55
N SER A 150 2.93 -5.67 -3.24
CA SER A 150 3.51 -6.85 -2.58
C SER A 150 4.49 -7.57 -3.49
N ALA A 151 4.20 -7.70 -4.79
CA ALA A 151 5.14 -8.25 -5.76
C ALA A 151 6.40 -7.38 -5.89
N LEU A 152 6.23 -6.06 -5.99
CA LEU A 152 7.35 -5.13 -6.11
C LEU A 152 8.21 -5.06 -4.84
N TYR A 153 7.65 -5.32 -3.66
CA TYR A 153 8.42 -5.40 -2.41
C TYR A 153 9.42 -6.54 -2.43
N ILE A 154 9.01 -7.72 -2.92
CA ILE A 154 9.89 -8.88 -3.09
C ILE A 154 11.05 -8.52 -4.02
N GLU A 155 10.74 -7.89 -5.14
CA GLU A 155 11.71 -7.53 -6.14
C GLU A 155 12.69 -6.46 -5.61
N LEU A 156 12.20 -5.47 -4.85
CA LEU A 156 13.03 -4.42 -4.28
C LEU A 156 13.99 -4.96 -3.20
N VAL A 157 13.52 -5.83 -2.30
CA VAL A 157 14.37 -6.40 -1.23
C VAL A 157 15.44 -7.37 -1.75
N LEU A 158 15.21 -7.98 -2.91
CA LEU A 158 16.20 -8.83 -3.57
C LEU A 158 17.34 -8.01 -4.19
N ARG A 159 17.07 -6.80 -4.67
CA ARG A 159 18.05 -5.94 -5.36
C ARG A 159 18.80 -4.99 -4.44
N HIS A 160 18.26 -4.68 -3.27
CA HIS A 160 18.81 -3.66 -2.37
C HIS A 160 19.33 -4.25 -1.05
N ASP A 161 20.02 -3.41 -0.28
CA ASP A 161 20.55 -3.77 1.02
C ASP A 161 19.41 -3.98 2.01
N ILE A 162 19.40 -5.14 2.67
CA ILE A 162 18.37 -5.53 3.65
C ILE A 162 18.28 -4.55 4.83
N ARG A 163 19.34 -3.78 5.11
CA ARG A 163 19.40 -2.77 6.20
C ARG A 163 18.52 -1.54 5.94
N ASP A 164 18.07 -1.35 4.71
CA ASP A 164 17.14 -0.28 4.32
C ASP A 164 15.67 -0.67 4.51
N PHE A 165 15.39 -1.94 4.83
CA PHE A 165 14.03 -2.48 5.00
C PHE A 165 13.73 -2.78 6.48
N SER A 166 12.48 -2.58 6.88
CA SER A 166 12.02 -2.79 8.24
C SER A 166 11.27 -4.11 8.41
N ALA A 167 11.75 -4.94 9.35
CA ALA A 167 11.03 -6.15 9.75
C ALA A 167 9.64 -5.86 10.32
N VAL A 168 9.48 -4.71 10.99
CA VAL A 168 8.18 -4.28 11.52
C VAL A 168 7.22 -4.00 10.37
N VAL A 169 7.69 -3.34 9.30
CA VAL A 169 6.86 -3.05 8.11
C VAL A 169 6.44 -4.34 7.42
N ALA A 170 7.36 -5.30 7.26
CA ALA A 170 7.03 -6.58 6.63
C ALA A 170 5.89 -7.32 7.35
N TRP A 171 5.93 -7.40 8.68
CA TRP A 171 4.89 -8.06 9.45
C TRP A 171 3.62 -7.21 9.59
N SER A 172 3.73 -5.93 9.94
CA SER A 172 2.55 -5.11 10.24
C SER A 172 1.71 -4.85 8.99
N LYS A 173 2.36 -4.66 7.83
CA LYS A 173 1.70 -4.59 6.53
C LYS A 173 1.01 -5.91 6.19
N GLY A 174 1.75 -7.03 6.21
CA GLY A 174 1.20 -8.34 5.84
C GLY A 174 0.05 -8.77 6.74
N ALA A 175 0.18 -8.61 8.07
CA ALA A 175 -0.88 -8.91 9.03
C ALA A 175 -2.10 -7.98 8.84
N GLY A 176 -1.86 -6.68 8.61
CA GLY A 176 -2.91 -5.72 8.31
C GLY A 176 -3.72 -6.13 7.08
N THR A 177 -3.04 -6.43 5.97
CA THR A 177 -3.65 -6.89 4.73
C THR A 177 -4.37 -8.23 4.88
N ALA A 178 -3.84 -9.16 5.66
CA ALA A 178 -4.49 -10.44 5.93
C ALA A 178 -5.85 -10.24 6.64
N LEU A 179 -5.93 -9.33 7.62
CA LEU A 179 -7.19 -9.00 8.30
C LEU A 179 -8.19 -8.32 7.34
N LEU A 180 -7.72 -7.40 6.50
CA LEU A 180 -8.53 -6.78 5.46
C LEU A 180 -9.02 -7.82 4.42
N SER A 181 -8.22 -8.87 4.17
CA SER A 181 -8.60 -9.95 3.26
C SER A 181 -9.73 -10.76 3.88
N VAL A 182 -9.62 -11.16 5.15
CA VAL A 182 -10.70 -11.85 5.88
C VAL A 182 -11.98 -11.01 5.88
N PHE A 183 -11.86 -9.69 6.11
CA PHE A 183 -13.00 -8.78 5.97
C PHE A 183 -13.67 -8.87 4.60
N ASN A 184 -12.90 -8.84 3.50
CA ASN A 184 -13.47 -8.95 2.15
C ASN A 184 -14.09 -10.32 1.87
N PHE A 185 -13.53 -11.41 2.39
CA PHE A 185 -14.17 -12.74 2.34
C PHE A 185 -15.53 -12.77 3.02
N MET A 186 -15.73 -11.97 4.07
CA MET A 186 -17.01 -11.88 4.77
C MET A 186 -18.01 -10.93 4.10
N VAL A 187 -17.55 -9.82 3.54
CA VAL A 187 -18.41 -8.75 2.99
C VAL A 187 -18.76 -8.98 1.53
N LYS A 188 -17.86 -9.58 0.74
CA LYS A 188 -18.01 -9.82 -0.69
C LYS A 188 -17.70 -11.29 -1.07
N PRO A 189 -18.37 -12.27 -0.43
CA PRO A 189 -18.11 -13.70 -0.67
C PRO A 189 -18.41 -14.13 -2.12
N ASP A 190 -19.26 -13.37 -2.81
CA ASP A 190 -19.74 -13.59 -4.17
C ASP A 190 -18.89 -12.89 -5.24
N MET A 191 -17.77 -12.24 -4.86
CA MET A 191 -16.94 -11.45 -5.76
C MET A 191 -15.58 -12.12 -6.02
N PRO A 192 -15.51 -13.15 -6.90
CA PRO A 192 -14.33 -14.01 -7.03
C PRO A 192 -13.07 -13.26 -7.47
N PHE A 193 -13.22 -12.18 -8.24
CA PHE A 193 -12.09 -11.32 -8.62
C PHE A 193 -11.41 -10.71 -7.40
N LEU A 194 -12.18 -10.09 -6.49
CA LEU A 194 -11.66 -9.49 -5.26
C LEU A 194 -11.00 -10.55 -4.36
N LEU A 195 -11.67 -11.70 -4.18
CA LEU A 195 -11.15 -12.77 -3.32
C LEU A 195 -9.85 -13.37 -3.88
N THR A 196 -9.74 -13.45 -5.20
CA THR A 196 -8.48 -13.86 -5.86
C THR A 196 -7.37 -12.86 -5.59
N LEU A 197 -7.65 -11.55 -5.70
CA LEU A 197 -6.66 -10.52 -5.36
C LEU A 197 -6.24 -10.61 -3.88
N CYS A 198 -7.18 -10.89 -2.97
CA CYS A 198 -6.90 -11.10 -1.55
C CYS A 198 -5.93 -12.28 -1.34
N LEU A 199 -6.21 -13.43 -1.96
CA LEU A 199 -5.36 -14.62 -1.86
C LEU A 199 -3.96 -14.37 -2.45
N VAL A 200 -3.90 -13.79 -3.64
CA VAL A 200 -2.62 -13.48 -4.30
C VAL A 200 -1.79 -12.51 -3.45
N THR A 201 -2.42 -11.47 -2.91
CA THR A 201 -1.75 -10.50 -2.03
C THR A 201 -1.20 -11.20 -0.78
N LEU A 202 -2.01 -12.04 -0.12
CA LEU A 202 -1.58 -12.79 1.06
C LEU A 202 -0.36 -13.68 0.76
N LEU A 203 -0.39 -14.41 -0.35
CA LEU A 203 0.72 -15.26 -0.78
C LEU A 203 1.99 -14.45 -1.07
N LEU A 204 1.85 -13.28 -1.72
CA LEU A 204 2.98 -12.38 -1.99
C LEU A 204 3.54 -11.77 -0.68
N ASP A 205 2.70 -11.39 0.28
CA ASP A 205 3.15 -10.88 1.57
C ASP A 205 3.88 -11.95 2.39
N ILE A 206 3.37 -13.19 2.41
CA ILE A 206 4.07 -14.34 3.03
C ILE A 206 5.43 -14.55 2.35
N THR A 207 5.44 -14.51 1.02
CA THR A 207 6.68 -14.65 0.22
C THR A 207 7.66 -13.53 0.54
N TYR A 208 7.20 -12.28 0.62
CA TYR A 208 8.03 -11.14 0.99
C TYR A 208 8.66 -11.31 2.37
N VAL A 209 7.88 -11.70 3.38
CA VAL A 209 8.38 -11.98 4.73
C VAL A 209 9.44 -13.09 4.69
N ALA A 210 9.18 -14.20 3.99
CA ALA A 210 10.13 -15.30 3.88
C ALA A 210 11.46 -14.87 3.21
N VAL A 211 11.38 -14.16 2.09
CA VAL A 211 12.54 -13.63 1.36
C VAL A 211 13.31 -12.61 2.22
N PHE A 212 12.62 -11.72 2.92
CA PHE A 212 13.22 -10.75 3.82
C PHE A 212 14.09 -11.43 4.88
N TYR A 213 13.57 -12.47 5.54
CA TYR A 213 14.35 -13.19 6.57
C TYR A 213 15.49 -14.03 5.98
N ALA A 214 15.30 -14.62 4.80
CA ALA A 214 16.38 -15.32 4.11
C ALA A 214 17.55 -14.37 3.77
N ARG A 215 17.24 -13.19 3.22
CA ARG A 215 18.21 -12.13 2.92
C ARG A 215 18.90 -11.61 4.18
N ARG A 216 18.14 -11.41 5.26
CA ARG A 216 18.68 -10.94 6.55
C ARG A 216 19.64 -11.95 7.17
N ARG A 217 19.33 -13.25 7.10
CA ARG A 217 20.22 -14.32 7.56
C ARG A 217 21.50 -14.40 6.73
N ALA A 218 21.37 -14.32 5.40
CA ALA A 218 22.53 -14.33 4.50
C ALA A 218 23.46 -13.14 4.78
N ALA A 219 22.91 -11.93 4.95
CA ALA A 219 23.68 -10.73 5.28
C ALA A 219 24.40 -10.82 6.64
N ALA A 220 23.82 -11.53 7.62
CA ALA A 220 24.44 -11.74 8.93
C ALA A 220 25.55 -12.81 8.92
N ALA A 221 25.54 -13.72 7.93
CA ALA A 221 26.54 -14.77 7.79
C ALA A 221 27.84 -14.31 7.11
N VAL A 222 27.83 -13.14 6.46
CA VAL A 222 29.03 -12.53 5.86
C VAL A 222 29.85 -11.85 6.97
N PRO A 223 31.12 -12.25 7.22
CA PRO A 223 31.97 -11.61 8.22
C PRO A 223 32.18 -10.13 7.92
N ALA A 224 32.18 -9.30 8.97
CA ALA A 224 32.44 -7.87 8.84
C ALA A 224 33.86 -7.63 8.27
N GLY A 225 33.94 -7.26 6.98
CA GLY A 225 35.21 -6.93 6.33
C GLY A 225 35.35 -7.38 4.88
N VAL A 226 34.47 -8.24 4.37
CA VAL A 226 34.46 -8.62 2.95
C VAL A 226 33.43 -7.75 2.22
N PRO A 227 33.83 -6.90 1.25
CA PRO A 227 32.87 -6.14 0.47
C PRO A 227 31.95 -7.09 -0.32
N ALA A 228 30.66 -6.79 -0.29
CA ALA A 228 29.62 -7.47 -1.07
C ALA A 228 29.71 -7.10 -2.55
#